data_AF-A0A7J2TI35-F1
#
_entry.id   AF-A0A7J2TI35-F1
#
_cell.length_a   1.000
_cell.length_b   1.000
_cell.length_c   1.000
_cell.angle_alpha   90.00
_cell.angle_beta   90.00
_cell.angle_gamma   90.00
#
_symmetry.space_group_name_H-M   'P 1'
#
loop_
_entity.id
_entity.type
_entity.pdbx_description
1 polymer ?
#
loop_
_entity_poly.entity_id
_entity_poly.type
_entity_poly.pdbx_seq_one_letter_code
_entity_poly.pdbx_strand_id
1 'polypeptide(L)'
;MEEYKYNGTKFAGFGLVSEGKLVPRRVFFTSGVGRHPDPLVSFELALRDAGIEKFNLVTVSSIYPPRCEIVSKEEGLKELYPGQIVFCVMSKMTSCETGKKIFASVGIAIPENQNLNGYLTEYHGYCNGLEGKHAEEMAAYMLRTAFDIEPAKTFNVTAVAEVGEGEYTTVLAAAVFVL
;
A
#
# COMPACT_ATOMS: atom_id res chain seq x y z
N MET A 1 42.08 -31.04 30.31
CA MET A 1 42.35 -29.80 31.06
C MET A 1 42.93 -28.84 30.05
N GLU A 2 42.25 -27.80 29.55
CA GLU A 2 40.97 -27.15 29.86
C GLU A 2 40.49 -26.48 28.54
N GLU A 3 39.17 -26.32 28.38
CA GLU A 3 38.48 -25.86 27.17
C GLU A 3 38.63 -24.36 26.88
N TYR A 4 38.59 -23.96 25.61
CA TYR A 4 37.64 -22.96 25.09
C TYR A 4 37.32 -23.28 23.62
N LYS A 5 36.10 -23.75 23.36
CA LYS A 5 35.54 -23.99 22.02
C LYS A 5 34.70 -22.80 21.58
N TYR A 6 34.93 -22.29 20.37
CA TYR A 6 33.82 -21.99 19.46
C TYR A 6 34.28 -22.26 18.02
N ASN A 7 33.68 -23.30 17.43
CA ASN A 7 34.14 -23.98 16.22
C ASN A 7 34.09 -23.09 14.98
N GLY A 8 35.17 -23.18 14.19
CA GLY A 8 35.26 -22.60 12.86
C GLY A 8 34.15 -23.09 11.92
N THR A 9 33.64 -22.16 11.13
CA THR A 9 32.92 -22.46 9.89
C THR A 9 33.17 -21.31 8.92
N LYS A 10 33.83 -21.59 7.80
CA LYS A 10 33.74 -20.75 6.60
C LYS A 10 32.31 -20.87 6.09
N PHE A 11 31.51 -19.81 6.15
CA PHE A 11 30.23 -19.76 5.45
C PHE A 11 30.43 -19.12 4.08
N ALA A 12 30.33 -19.96 3.06
CA ALA A 12 30.07 -19.56 1.69
C ALA A 12 28.61 -19.10 1.55
N GLY A 13 28.37 -18.06 0.74
CA GLY A 13 27.10 -17.80 0.05
C GLY A 13 25.89 -17.39 0.91
N PHE A 14 25.35 -16.20 0.63
CA PHE A 14 23.98 -15.78 0.95
C PHE A 14 23.43 -16.18 2.34
N GLY A 15 23.83 -15.44 3.38
CA GLY A 15 23.28 -15.57 4.72
C GLY A 15 21.94 -14.83 4.88
N LEU A 16 20.85 -15.61 4.97
CA LEU A 16 19.73 -15.49 5.91
C LEU A 16 19.10 -14.10 6.15
N VAL A 17 17.88 -13.92 5.66
CA VAL A 17 16.93 -12.97 6.26
C VAL A 17 16.37 -13.59 7.56
N SER A 18 16.17 -12.72 8.56
CA SER A 18 15.28 -12.82 9.74
C SER A 18 15.82 -13.44 11.03
N GLU A 19 15.79 -12.65 12.10
CA GLU A 19 14.98 -12.91 13.30
C GLU A 19 14.64 -11.54 13.95
N GLY A 20 13.38 -11.08 13.82
CA GLY A 20 12.84 -9.96 14.61
C GLY A 20 12.48 -8.63 13.93
N LYS A 21 12.61 -8.48 12.60
CA LYS A 21 12.18 -7.24 11.89
C LYS A 21 10.95 -7.50 11.02
N LEU A 22 9.88 -6.71 11.24
CA LEU A 22 8.67 -6.71 10.41
C LEU A 22 8.95 -5.92 9.12
N VAL A 23 9.45 -6.60 8.09
CA VAL A 23 9.70 -6.01 6.77
C VAL A 23 8.88 -6.77 5.73
N PRO A 24 7.88 -6.15 5.10
CA PRO A 24 7.10 -6.81 4.06
C PRO A 24 7.96 -7.28 2.90
N ARG A 25 7.66 -8.47 2.40
CA ARG A 25 8.35 -9.08 1.24
C ARG A 25 7.51 -9.02 -0.02
N ARG A 26 6.19 -8.90 0.14
CA ARG A 26 5.24 -8.78 -0.97
C ARG A 26 4.27 -7.65 -0.71
N VAL A 27 3.76 -7.08 -1.80
CA VAL A 27 2.70 -6.07 -1.77
C VAL A 27 1.74 -6.30 -2.92
N PHE A 28 0.45 -6.11 -2.68
CA PHE A 28 -0.54 -6.00 -3.74
C PHE A 28 -1.29 -4.66 -3.61
N PHE A 29 -1.84 -4.19 -4.73
CA PHE A 29 -2.58 -2.94 -4.79
C PHE A 29 -4.05 -3.23 -5.00
N THR A 30 -4.90 -2.51 -4.29
CA THR A 30 -6.35 -2.65 -4.40
C THR A 30 -7.02 -1.30 -4.22
N SER A 31 -8.25 -1.18 -4.70
CA SER A 31 -9.09 -0.01 -4.49
C SER A 31 -10.54 -0.46 -4.41
N GLY A 32 -11.39 0.39 -3.83
CA GLY A 32 -12.79 0.07 -3.67
C GLY A 32 -13.68 1.29 -3.47
N VAL A 33 -14.96 1.11 -3.79
CA VAL A 33 -16.02 2.10 -3.63
C VAL A 33 -17.15 1.50 -2.81
N GLY A 34 -17.60 2.25 -1.80
CA GLY A 34 -18.74 1.89 -0.98
C GLY A 34 -19.75 3.03 -0.91
N ARG A 35 -21.02 2.67 -0.77
CA ARG A 35 -22.15 3.61 -0.73
C ARG A 35 -23.16 3.18 0.31
N HIS A 36 -23.51 4.08 1.22
CA HIS A 36 -24.51 3.80 2.25
C HIS A 36 -25.01 5.10 2.89
N PRO A 37 -26.25 5.17 3.41
CA PRO A 37 -26.72 6.28 4.23
C PRO A 37 -25.92 6.56 5.52
N ASP A 38 -25.07 5.61 5.92
CA ASP A 38 -24.19 5.73 7.09
C ASP A 38 -22.72 5.73 6.63
N PRO A 39 -21.88 6.68 7.09
CA PRO A 39 -20.52 6.83 6.60
C PRO A 39 -19.59 5.69 7.02
N LEU A 40 -19.85 5.03 8.17
CA LEU A 40 -19.07 3.90 8.63
C LEU A 40 -19.36 2.67 7.78
N VAL A 41 -20.63 2.41 7.48
CA VAL A 41 -21.03 1.31 6.61
C VAL A 41 -20.58 1.56 5.16
N SER A 42 -20.65 2.82 4.68
CA SER A 42 -20.09 3.19 3.38
C SER A 42 -18.60 2.84 3.27
N PHE A 43 -17.83 3.07 4.34
CA PHE A 43 -16.43 2.68 4.39
C PHE A 43 -16.24 1.14 4.43
N GLU A 44 -17.05 0.42 5.20
CA GLU A 44 -17.02 -1.04 5.25
C GLU A 44 -17.31 -1.68 3.88
N LEU A 45 -18.27 -1.14 3.14
CA LEU A 45 -18.57 -1.57 1.77
C LEU A 45 -17.42 -1.27 0.80
N ALA A 46 -16.72 -0.14 0.97
CA ALA A 46 -15.53 0.16 0.17
C ALA A 46 -14.39 -0.83 0.46
N LEU A 47 -14.24 -1.29 1.71
CA LEU A 47 -13.28 -2.33 2.08
C LEU A 47 -13.65 -3.69 1.47
N ARG A 48 -14.95 -4.02 1.42
CA ARG A 48 -15.47 -5.24 0.76
C ARG A 48 -15.19 -5.24 -0.74
N ASP A 49 -15.47 -4.13 -1.40
CA ASP A 49 -15.17 -3.95 -2.83
C ASP A 49 -13.66 -4.10 -3.09
N ALA A 50 -12.84 -3.51 -2.20
CA ALA A 50 -11.39 -3.69 -2.21
C ALA A 50 -10.91 -5.10 -1.79
N GLY A 51 -11.78 -5.97 -1.27
CA GLY A 51 -11.50 -7.35 -0.85
C GLY A 51 -10.60 -7.49 0.39
N ILE A 52 -10.57 -6.46 1.24
CA ILE A 52 -9.69 -6.38 2.44
C ILE A 52 -10.46 -6.11 3.74
N GLU A 53 -11.78 -6.24 3.73
CA GLU A 53 -12.69 -6.01 4.86
C GLU A 53 -12.45 -6.93 6.05
N LYS A 54 -11.96 -8.14 5.79
CA LYS A 54 -11.85 -9.22 6.78
C LYS A 54 -10.57 -9.15 7.61
N PHE A 55 -9.75 -8.13 7.44
CA PHE A 55 -8.45 -7.98 8.11
C PHE A 55 -8.46 -6.84 9.13
N ASN A 56 -7.59 -6.93 10.13
CA ASN A 56 -7.30 -5.81 11.02
C ASN A 56 -6.25 -4.90 10.37
N LEU A 57 -6.70 -3.91 9.60
CA LEU A 57 -5.83 -3.03 8.82
C LEU A 57 -5.10 -2.02 9.72
N VAL A 58 -3.78 -1.97 9.60
CA VAL A 58 -2.92 -0.98 10.25
C VAL A 58 -2.26 -0.12 9.20
N THR A 59 -2.62 1.16 9.16
CA THR A 59 -2.01 2.13 8.25
C THR A 59 -0.59 2.44 8.69
N VAL A 60 0.37 2.26 7.81
CA VAL A 60 1.79 2.61 8.01
C VAL A 60 2.20 3.73 7.06
N SER A 61 3.40 4.28 7.27
CA SER A 61 3.95 5.32 6.41
C SER A 61 4.37 4.79 5.03
N SER A 62 4.67 5.72 4.14
CA SER A 62 4.67 5.55 2.69
C SER A 62 5.99 5.02 2.11
N ILE A 63 6.52 3.91 2.65
CA ILE A 63 7.76 3.27 2.18
C ILE A 63 7.47 1.99 1.40
N TYR A 64 8.03 1.86 0.20
CA TYR A 64 8.09 0.59 -0.52
C TYR A 64 9.36 -0.17 -0.12
N PRO A 65 9.27 -1.34 0.56
CA PRO A 65 10.46 -1.97 1.12
C PRO A 65 11.48 -2.41 0.06
N PRO A 66 12.79 -2.40 0.37
CA PRO A 66 13.81 -2.98 -0.50
C PRO A 66 13.49 -4.44 -0.84
N ARG A 67 13.68 -4.82 -2.11
CA ARG A 67 13.40 -6.17 -2.62
C ARG A 67 11.97 -6.67 -2.41
N CYS A 68 11.02 -5.78 -2.11
CA CYS A 68 9.61 -6.13 -2.07
C CYS A 68 9.15 -6.53 -3.48
N GLU A 69 8.31 -7.55 -3.57
CA GLU A 69 7.73 -8.06 -4.81
C GLU A 69 6.29 -7.58 -4.94
N ILE A 70 5.92 -7.05 -6.11
CA ILE A 70 4.52 -6.73 -6.42
C ILE A 70 3.85 -8.00 -6.92
N VAL A 71 2.80 -8.45 -6.23
CA VAL A 71 1.99 -9.62 -6.60
C VAL A 71 0.56 -9.20 -6.95
N SER A 72 -0.17 -10.10 -7.60
CA SER A 72 -1.60 -9.88 -7.84
C SER A 72 -2.39 -9.85 -6.52
N LYS A 73 -3.56 -9.21 -6.52
CA LYS A 73 -4.48 -9.21 -5.36
C LYS A 73 -4.83 -10.65 -4.97
N GLU A 74 -5.10 -11.51 -5.94
CA GLU A 74 -5.49 -12.90 -5.72
C GLU A 74 -4.36 -13.73 -5.10
N GLU A 75 -3.10 -13.50 -5.48
CA GLU A 75 -1.95 -14.15 -4.88
C GLU A 75 -1.69 -13.64 -3.46
N GLY A 76 -1.65 -12.32 -3.26
CA GLY A 76 -1.43 -11.74 -1.93
C GLY A 76 -2.51 -12.15 -0.93
N LEU A 77 -3.78 -12.21 -1.35
CA LEU A 77 -4.88 -12.64 -0.48
C LEU A 77 -4.79 -14.12 -0.08
N LYS A 78 -4.12 -14.99 -0.83
CA LYS A 78 -3.91 -16.41 -0.43
C LYS A 78 -2.95 -16.54 0.75
N GLU A 79 -2.14 -15.52 1.01
CA GLU A 79 -1.15 -15.51 2.09
C GLU A 79 -1.67 -14.83 3.37
N LEU A 80 -2.88 -14.27 3.32
CA LEU A 80 -3.50 -13.55 4.42
C LEU A 80 -4.66 -14.35 5.02
N TYR A 81 -4.83 -14.25 6.34
CA TYR A 81 -5.90 -14.91 7.08
C TYR A 81 -6.92 -13.90 7.62
N PRO A 82 -8.22 -14.20 7.60
CA PRO A 82 -9.23 -13.35 8.26
C PRO A 82 -8.85 -13.06 9.72
N GLY A 83 -8.96 -11.80 10.13
CA GLY A 83 -8.57 -11.32 11.46
C GLY A 83 -7.07 -11.03 11.64
N GLN A 84 -6.22 -11.32 10.67
CA GLN A 84 -4.80 -10.98 10.71
C GLN A 84 -4.59 -9.47 10.80
N ILE A 85 -3.59 -9.04 11.57
CA ILE A 85 -3.07 -7.67 11.50
C ILE A 85 -2.34 -7.51 10.17
N VAL A 86 -2.86 -6.68 9.29
CA VAL A 86 -2.33 -6.46 7.94
C VAL A 86 -1.92 -5.01 7.82
N PHE A 87 -0.65 -4.78 7.54
CA PHE A 87 -0.13 -3.43 7.35
C PHE A 87 -0.43 -2.94 5.93
N CYS A 88 -0.81 -1.69 5.78
CA CYS A 88 -1.04 -1.09 4.47
C CYS A 88 -0.71 0.40 4.44
N VAL A 89 -0.45 0.90 3.25
CA VAL A 89 -0.52 2.34 2.96
C VAL A 89 -1.87 2.57 2.30
N MET A 90 -2.70 3.46 2.84
CA MET A 90 -4.09 3.61 2.41
C MET A 90 -4.51 5.06 2.32
N SER A 91 -5.02 5.43 1.15
CA SER A 91 -5.76 6.68 0.94
C SER A 91 -7.26 6.41 0.99
N LYS A 92 -8.03 7.31 1.59
CA LYS A 92 -9.48 7.19 1.74
C LYS A 92 -10.15 8.56 1.73
N MET A 93 -11.28 8.66 1.04
CA MET A 93 -12.20 9.80 1.18
C MET A 93 -13.63 9.33 1.31
N THR A 94 -14.39 9.97 2.21
CA THR A 94 -15.83 9.82 2.33
C THR A 94 -16.49 11.18 2.15
N SER A 95 -17.57 11.25 1.37
CA SER A 95 -18.35 12.48 1.19
C SER A 95 -19.84 12.19 1.05
N CYS A 96 -20.67 13.15 1.44
CA CYS A 96 -22.12 13.18 1.22
C CYS A 96 -22.54 14.42 0.40
N GLU A 97 -21.58 15.08 -0.28
CA GLU A 97 -21.87 16.18 -1.20
C GLU A 97 -22.37 15.64 -2.55
N THR A 98 -23.68 15.45 -2.69
CA THR A 98 -24.34 14.92 -3.89
C THR A 98 -23.79 15.54 -5.19
N GLY A 99 -23.47 14.68 -6.17
CA GLY A 99 -23.00 15.08 -7.50
C GLY A 99 -21.51 15.49 -7.56
N LYS A 100 -20.81 15.59 -6.42
CA LYS A 100 -19.35 15.72 -6.43
C LYS A 100 -18.70 14.40 -6.81
N LYS A 101 -17.58 14.46 -7.53
CA LYS A 101 -16.69 13.31 -7.75
C LYS A 101 -15.54 13.36 -6.77
N ILE A 102 -15.36 12.28 -6.03
CA ILE A 102 -14.27 12.09 -5.07
C ILE A 102 -13.33 11.00 -5.55
N PHE A 103 -12.08 11.05 -5.09
CA PHE A 103 -11.08 10.03 -5.41
C PHE A 103 -10.23 9.67 -4.18
N ALA A 104 -9.63 8.49 -4.24
CA ALA A 104 -8.51 8.09 -3.42
C ALA A 104 -7.48 7.38 -4.30
N SER A 105 -6.21 7.75 -4.15
CA SER A 105 -5.10 7.25 -4.95
C SER A 105 -3.91 6.87 -4.07
N VAL A 106 -3.25 5.78 -4.43
CA VAL A 106 -1.93 5.41 -3.93
C VAL A 106 -0.96 5.35 -5.09
N GLY A 107 0.04 6.22 -5.09
CA GLY A 107 1.14 6.25 -6.05
C GLY A 107 2.34 5.47 -5.54
N ILE A 108 3.19 4.99 -6.47
CA ILE A 108 4.44 4.32 -6.13
C ILE A 108 5.58 4.74 -7.08
N ALA A 109 6.79 4.83 -6.52
CA ALA A 109 8.04 4.99 -7.23
C ALA A 109 9.07 3.94 -6.75
N ILE A 110 9.57 3.13 -7.68
CA ILE A 110 10.49 2.02 -7.41
C ILE A 110 11.88 2.36 -8.00
N PRO A 111 12.97 2.30 -7.23
CA PRO A 111 14.31 2.53 -7.74
C PRO A 111 14.83 1.32 -8.56
N GLU A 112 15.80 1.57 -9.45
CA GLU A 112 16.51 0.50 -10.18
C GLU A 112 17.30 -0.40 -9.23
N ASN A 113 17.97 0.19 -8.22
CA ASN A 113 18.69 -0.55 -7.20
C ASN A 113 17.71 -1.11 -6.16
N GLN A 114 17.41 -2.41 -6.26
CA GLN A 114 16.48 -3.12 -5.36
C GLN A 114 16.94 -3.17 -3.89
N ASN A 115 18.16 -2.75 -3.56
CA ASN A 115 18.60 -2.61 -2.17
C ASN A 115 18.17 -1.29 -1.52
N LEU A 116 17.69 -0.32 -2.31
CA LEU A 116 17.09 0.91 -1.82
C LEU A 116 15.58 0.71 -1.66
N ASN A 117 14.98 1.45 -0.74
CA ASN A 117 13.52 1.52 -0.67
C ASN A 117 12.98 2.41 -1.77
N GLY A 118 11.75 2.12 -2.20
CA GLY A 118 10.94 3.05 -2.96
C GLY A 118 10.07 3.90 -2.05
N TYR A 119 9.21 4.69 -2.68
CA TYR A 119 8.21 5.52 -2.01
C TYR A 119 6.82 5.17 -2.49
N LEU A 120 5.89 5.17 -1.53
CA LEU A 120 4.46 5.21 -1.77
C LEU A 120 3.97 6.63 -1.48
N THR A 121 2.80 7.00 -1.99
CA THR A 121 2.15 8.27 -1.66
C THR A 121 0.64 8.08 -1.59
N GLU A 122 0.01 8.72 -0.61
CA GLU A 122 -1.45 8.77 -0.48
C GLU A 122 -1.97 10.13 -0.93
N TYR A 123 -2.96 10.13 -1.80
CA TYR A 123 -3.64 11.35 -2.24
C TYR A 123 -5.15 11.11 -2.33
N HIS A 124 -5.97 12.02 -1.85
CA HIS A 124 -7.43 11.95 -1.94
C HIS A 124 -8.03 13.34 -1.97
N GLY A 125 -9.26 13.45 -2.46
CA GLY A 125 -9.94 14.73 -2.57
C GLY A 125 -11.06 14.72 -3.59
N TYR A 126 -11.46 15.93 -3.98
CA TYR A 126 -12.38 16.14 -5.08
C TYR A 126 -11.64 16.08 -6.41
N CYS A 127 -12.27 15.46 -7.40
CA CYS A 127 -11.62 15.20 -8.67
C CYS A 127 -11.29 16.50 -9.43
N ASN A 128 -10.09 16.55 -9.99
CA ASN A 128 -9.57 17.55 -10.93
C ASN A 128 -9.04 16.93 -12.24
N GLY A 129 -9.10 15.60 -12.40
CA GLY A 129 -8.69 14.84 -13.58
C GLY A 129 -7.21 14.44 -13.64
N LEU A 130 -6.40 14.76 -12.63
CA LEU A 130 -4.94 14.52 -12.60
C LEU A 130 -4.47 13.73 -11.38
N GLU A 131 -5.38 13.09 -10.67
CA GLU A 131 -5.18 12.59 -9.31
C GLU A 131 -4.19 11.44 -9.23
N GLY A 132 -4.35 10.43 -10.09
CA GLY A 132 -3.43 9.30 -10.16
C GLY A 132 -2.04 9.73 -10.60
N LYS A 133 -1.97 10.61 -11.60
CA LYS A 133 -0.70 11.17 -12.09
C LYS A 133 0.00 11.99 -11.00
N HIS A 134 -0.74 12.80 -10.24
CA HIS A 134 -0.21 13.55 -9.12
C HIS A 134 0.38 12.61 -8.06
N ALA A 135 -0.32 11.53 -7.71
CA ALA A 135 0.19 10.55 -6.76
C ALA A 135 1.52 9.93 -7.24
N GLU A 136 1.61 9.53 -8.52
CA GLU A 136 2.86 9.03 -9.12
C GLU A 136 4.00 10.05 -9.07
N GLU A 137 3.72 11.29 -9.48
CA GLU A 137 4.71 12.36 -9.52
C GLU A 137 5.24 12.70 -8.13
N MET A 138 4.39 12.67 -7.10
CA MET A 138 4.81 12.88 -5.72
C MET A 138 5.68 11.73 -5.22
N ALA A 139 5.38 10.47 -5.57
CA ALA A 139 6.23 9.34 -5.21
C ALA A 139 7.61 9.44 -5.89
N ALA A 140 7.64 9.81 -7.17
CA ALA A 140 8.88 10.04 -7.91
C ALA A 140 9.69 11.20 -7.32
N TYR A 141 9.02 12.29 -6.96
CA TYR A 141 9.64 13.45 -6.32
C TYR A 141 10.29 13.08 -4.97
N MET A 142 9.62 12.29 -4.13
CA MET A 142 10.17 11.80 -2.87
C MET A 142 11.40 10.93 -3.09
N LEU A 143 11.40 10.05 -4.10
CA LEU A 143 12.56 9.23 -4.44
C LEU A 143 13.75 10.07 -4.89
N ARG A 144 13.52 11.03 -5.80
CA ARG A 144 14.55 11.94 -6.31
C ARG A 144 15.18 12.76 -5.18
N THR A 145 14.36 13.32 -4.30
CA THR A 145 14.86 14.17 -3.20
C THR A 145 15.55 13.37 -2.10
N ALA A 146 15.17 12.10 -1.89
CA ALA A 146 15.80 11.25 -0.89
C ALA A 146 17.14 10.64 -1.33
N PHE A 147 17.27 10.28 -2.61
CA PHE A 147 18.41 9.49 -3.10
C PHE A 147 19.15 10.10 -4.30
N ASP A 148 18.68 11.20 -4.87
CA ASP A 148 19.22 11.81 -6.10
C ASP A 148 19.22 10.84 -7.29
N ILE A 149 18.15 10.06 -7.44
CA ILE A 149 17.96 9.06 -8.50
C ILE A 149 16.58 9.18 -9.15
N GLU A 150 16.48 8.73 -10.40
CA GLU A 150 15.20 8.53 -11.08
C GLU A 150 14.56 7.18 -10.72
N PRO A 151 13.22 7.09 -10.64
CA PRO A 151 12.55 5.82 -10.50
C PRO A 151 12.70 4.98 -11.77
N ALA A 152 12.92 3.68 -11.60
CA ALA A 152 12.84 2.71 -12.68
C ALA A 152 11.39 2.47 -13.12
N LYS A 153 10.45 2.55 -12.17
CA LYS A 153 9.02 2.37 -12.42
C LYS A 153 8.20 3.27 -11.52
N THR A 154 7.16 3.87 -12.10
CA THR A 154 6.06 4.50 -11.37
C THR A 154 4.72 3.95 -11.85
N PHE A 155 3.74 3.91 -10.96
CA PHE A 155 2.32 3.71 -11.29
C PHE A 155 1.45 4.10 -10.10
N ASN A 156 0.13 4.07 -10.28
CA ASN A 156 -0.83 4.28 -9.20
C ASN A 156 -1.95 3.25 -9.22
N VAL A 157 -2.66 3.15 -8.09
CA VAL A 157 -4.02 2.61 -8.01
C VAL A 157 -4.95 3.72 -7.53
N THR A 158 -6.04 3.96 -8.26
CA THR A 158 -6.98 5.05 -7.98
C THR A 158 -8.42 4.55 -8.02
N ALA A 159 -9.20 4.86 -6.99
CA ALA A 159 -10.66 4.79 -7.02
C ALA A 159 -11.24 6.18 -7.23
N VAL A 160 -12.27 6.27 -8.07
CA VAL A 160 -13.06 7.48 -8.31
C VAL A 160 -14.53 7.12 -8.23
N ALA A 161 -15.31 7.97 -7.57
CA ALA A 161 -16.76 7.80 -7.49
C ALA A 161 -17.48 9.14 -7.44
N GLU A 162 -18.64 9.22 -8.09
CA GLU A 162 -19.60 10.28 -7.84
C GLU A 162 -20.41 9.96 -6.59
N VAL A 163 -20.64 11.00 -5.77
CA VAL A 163 -21.41 10.93 -4.53
C VAL A 163 -22.90 10.90 -4.86
N GLY A 164 -23.57 9.81 -4.45
CA GLY A 164 -24.99 9.60 -4.69
C GLY A 164 -25.89 10.50 -3.84
N GLU A 165 -27.16 10.60 -4.25
CA GLU A 165 -28.16 11.38 -3.52
C GLU A 165 -28.62 10.64 -2.25
N GLY A 166 -28.62 11.33 -1.11
CA GLY A 166 -29.12 10.78 0.16
C GLY A 166 -28.23 9.72 0.79
N GLU A 167 -26.98 9.57 0.32
CA GLU A 167 -26.01 8.61 0.84
C GLU A 167 -24.61 9.19 1.00
N TYR A 168 -23.80 8.52 1.81
CA TYR A 168 -22.35 8.70 1.79
C TYR A 168 -21.76 7.81 0.70
N THR A 169 -20.73 8.33 0.04
CA THR A 169 -19.86 7.55 -0.84
C THR A 169 -18.45 7.57 -0.27
N THR A 170 -17.83 6.39 -0.18
CA THR A 170 -16.45 6.22 0.23
C THR A 170 -15.65 5.63 -0.92
N VAL A 171 -14.50 6.23 -1.20
CA VAL A 171 -13.48 5.69 -2.10
C VAL A 171 -12.23 5.39 -1.28
N LEU A 172 -11.55 4.29 -1.60
CA LEU A 172 -10.24 3.97 -1.03
C LEU A 172 -9.30 3.36 -2.07
N ALA A 173 -8.01 3.57 -1.84
CA ALA A 173 -6.91 2.96 -2.57
C ALA A 173 -5.86 2.52 -1.55
N ALA A 174 -5.28 1.33 -1.73
CA ALA A 174 -4.35 0.76 -0.77
C ALA A 174 -3.23 -0.05 -1.44
N ALA A 175 -2.02 0.07 -0.87
CA ALA A 175 -0.94 -0.89 -1.02
C ALA A 175 -0.91 -1.77 0.23
N VAL A 176 -1.17 -3.06 0.07
CA VAL A 176 -1.37 -4.01 1.17
C VAL A 176 -0.17 -4.94 1.27
N PHE A 177 0.45 -4.95 2.43
CA PHE A 177 1.70 -5.67 2.67
C PHE A 177 1.46 -7.09 3.16
N VAL A 178 2.27 -8.01 2.63
CA VAL A 178 2.39 -9.40 3.07
C VAL A 178 3.82 -9.62 3.58
N LEU A 179 3.93 -10.11 4.81
CA LEU A 179 5.19 -10.29 5.56
C LEU A 179 5.91 -11.58 5.18
#